data_AF-A0A8G0LCD9-F1
#
_entry.id   AF-A0A8G0LCD9-F1
#
_cell.length_a   1.000
_cell.length_b   1.000
_cell.length_c   1.000
_cell.angle_alpha   90.00
_cell.angle_beta   90.00
_cell.angle_gamma   90.00
#
_symmetry.space_group_name_H-M   'P 1'
#
loop_
_entity.id
_entity.type
_entity.pdbx_description
1 polymer ?
#
loop_
_entity_poly.entity_id
_entity_poly.type
_entity_poly.pdbx_seq_one_letter_code
_entity_poly.pdbx_strand_id
1 'polypeptide(L)'
;MAARDGLTCGEADIFSLKNKQSAADMLNRHLRWRKNPHDNLVSWTSSLLFALAYIFHLRASTHIKATLDEIQLLVVDTAGLPKRAFMRDLDLMSAFRSVDLNLQKVEDLRHRQSSEFSGYYYFGEYLSQGALKVEGHCQMVSARNIVDGGLYDIRKEFKEFASWKRGPGSARWANAVIQMREIFYCNQSQRCELSKRAILAVLQISRQFGPDFQAPIAANFIAIAAPRYYNVPTLFICRELPAFTVFDWERFFEEAARMAAGDTMPEVKEYNAIMQVIYEERPQPTVAITEETIIKTFGPIYIMDRT
;
A
#
# COMPACT_ATOMS: atom_id res chain seq x y z
N MET A 1 -12.75 -7.58 5.96
CA MET A 1 -13.52 -8.67 6.59
C MET A 1 -12.53 -9.83 6.70
N ALA A 2 -12.25 -10.34 7.90
CA ALA A 2 -11.35 -11.48 8.05
C ALA A 2 -12.09 -12.78 7.72
N ALA A 3 -11.41 -13.72 7.07
CA ALA A 3 -11.91 -15.08 6.87
C ALA A 3 -12.27 -15.69 8.24
N ARG A 4 -13.43 -16.34 8.35
CA ARG A 4 -13.84 -17.02 9.58
C ARG A 4 -13.16 -18.38 9.64
N ASP A 5 -12.38 -18.61 10.69
CA ASP A 5 -11.82 -19.93 11.00
C ASP A 5 -12.95 -20.97 11.15
N GLY A 6 -12.77 -22.14 10.52
CA GLY A 6 -13.60 -23.32 10.76
C GLY A 6 -14.71 -23.64 9.73
N LEU A 7 -14.78 -22.94 8.59
CA LEU A 7 -15.67 -23.33 7.49
C LEU A 7 -14.91 -24.15 6.43
N THR A 8 -15.45 -25.29 6.05
CA THR A 8 -14.92 -26.20 5.00
C THR A 8 -14.74 -25.56 3.61
N CYS A 9 -15.25 -24.33 3.41
CA CYS A 9 -15.04 -23.53 2.21
C CYS A 9 -13.73 -22.71 2.24
N GLY A 10 -13.06 -22.63 3.39
CA GLY A 10 -11.81 -21.89 3.59
C GLY A 10 -10.60 -22.50 2.87
N GLU A 11 -10.70 -23.75 2.41
CA GLU A 11 -9.58 -24.51 1.82
C GLU A 11 -9.65 -24.61 0.29
N ALA A 12 -10.78 -24.24 -0.33
CA ALA A 12 -10.98 -24.39 -1.77
C ALA A 12 -10.55 -23.14 -2.54
N ASP A 13 -9.56 -23.32 -3.42
CA ASP A 13 -9.18 -22.34 -4.44
C ASP A 13 -10.40 -21.94 -5.30
N ILE A 14 -10.57 -20.64 -5.55
CA ILE A 14 -11.74 -20.07 -6.23
C ILE A 14 -11.93 -20.64 -7.64
N PHE A 15 -10.84 -20.99 -8.33
CA PHE A 15 -10.86 -21.61 -9.65
C PHE A 15 -11.11 -23.12 -9.60
N SER A 16 -10.89 -23.75 -8.45
CA SER A 16 -11.15 -25.18 -8.23
C SER A 16 -12.61 -25.48 -7.90
N LEU A 17 -13.44 -24.46 -7.67
CA LEU A 17 -14.87 -24.62 -7.44
C LEU A 17 -15.57 -25.16 -8.71
N LYS A 18 -16.16 -26.35 -8.61
CA LYS A 18 -16.90 -27.00 -9.71
C LYS A 18 -18.01 -26.11 -10.28
N ASN A 19 -18.67 -25.34 -9.43
CA ASN A 19 -19.70 -24.39 -9.83
C ASN A 19 -19.12 -22.99 -9.97
N LYS A 20 -18.82 -22.58 -11.21
CA LYS A 20 -18.32 -21.23 -11.52
C LYS A 20 -19.31 -20.12 -11.13
N GLN A 21 -20.61 -20.39 -11.11
CA GLN A 21 -21.61 -19.42 -10.67
C GLN A 21 -21.47 -19.13 -9.17
N SER A 22 -21.19 -20.15 -8.36
CA SER A 22 -20.96 -19.99 -6.93
C SER A 22 -19.68 -19.19 -6.65
N ALA A 23 -18.61 -19.43 -7.41
CA ALA A 23 -17.39 -18.64 -7.33
C ALA A 23 -17.63 -17.16 -7.68
N ALA A 24 -18.37 -16.91 -8.77
CA ALA A 24 -18.71 -15.57 -9.23
C ALA A 24 -19.61 -14.82 -8.23
N ASP A 25 -20.63 -15.48 -7.67
CA ASP A 25 -21.52 -14.90 -6.64
C ASP A 25 -20.74 -14.59 -5.36
N MET A 26 -19.83 -15.49 -4.93
CA MET A 26 -18.96 -15.25 -3.77
C MET A 26 -18.11 -14.00 -3.96
N LEU A 27 -17.41 -13.91 -5.10
CA LEU A 27 -16.57 -12.77 -5.45
C LEU A 27 -17.37 -11.46 -5.55
N ASN A 28 -18.51 -11.48 -6.25
CA ASN A 28 -19.38 -10.30 -6.40
C ASN A 28 -19.93 -9.81 -5.05
N ARG A 29 -20.29 -10.72 -4.15
CA ARG A 29 -20.72 -10.35 -2.79
C ARG A 29 -19.58 -9.77 -1.98
N HIS A 30 -18.39 -10.37 -2.03
CA HIS A 30 -17.20 -9.91 -1.34
C HIS A 30 -16.83 -8.47 -1.74
N LEU A 31 -16.69 -8.22 -3.04
CA LEU A 31 -16.31 -6.90 -3.59
C LEU A 31 -17.35 -5.80 -3.32
N ARG A 32 -18.59 -6.17 -2.99
CA ARG A 32 -19.67 -5.25 -2.60
C ARG A 32 -19.87 -5.17 -1.09
N TRP A 33 -18.97 -5.78 -0.30
CA TRP A 33 -19.07 -5.94 1.15
C TRP A 33 -20.43 -6.48 1.62
N ARG A 34 -21.02 -7.38 0.83
CA ARG A 34 -22.27 -8.07 1.18
C ARG A 34 -21.96 -9.32 1.97
N LYS A 35 -22.78 -9.61 2.99
CA LYS A 35 -22.61 -10.81 3.80
C LYS A 35 -22.66 -12.07 2.93
N ASN A 36 -21.65 -12.91 3.08
CA ASN A 36 -21.62 -14.26 2.52
C ASN A 36 -20.96 -15.19 3.55
N PRO A 37 -21.69 -16.20 4.08
CA PRO A 37 -21.13 -17.12 5.07
C PRO A 37 -20.03 -18.02 4.51
N HIS A 38 -19.88 -18.15 3.20
CA HIS A 38 -18.85 -18.95 2.54
C HIS A 38 -17.68 -18.12 2.00
N ASP A 39 -17.64 -16.83 2.33
CA ASP A 39 -16.59 -15.92 1.92
C ASP A 39 -15.26 -16.31 2.58
N ASN A 40 -14.31 -16.75 1.75
CA ASN A 40 -12.95 -17.07 2.17
C ASN A 40 -11.94 -16.03 1.66
N LEU A 41 -12.41 -14.88 1.17
CA LEU A 41 -11.56 -13.84 0.59
C LEU A 41 -11.19 -12.79 1.65
N VAL A 42 -10.01 -12.21 1.49
CA VAL A 42 -9.56 -11.06 2.28
C VAL A 42 -9.09 -9.97 1.31
N SER A 43 -9.71 -8.79 1.40
CA SER A 43 -9.30 -7.60 0.62
C SER A 43 -8.03 -6.96 1.17
N TRP A 44 -7.13 -6.62 0.26
CA TRP A 44 -5.91 -5.85 0.43
C TRP A 44 -5.90 -4.70 -0.57
N THR A 45 -5.07 -3.68 -0.35
CA THR A 45 -4.89 -2.57 -1.29
C THR A 45 -3.42 -2.23 -1.45
N SER A 46 -3.01 -1.89 -2.67
CA SER A 46 -1.70 -1.30 -2.94
C SER A 46 -1.68 0.23 -2.80
N SER A 47 -2.81 0.87 -2.48
CA SER A 47 -2.92 2.33 -2.35
C SER A 47 -2.98 2.75 -0.88
N LEU A 48 -1.88 3.31 -0.36
CA LEU A 48 -1.88 3.89 0.99
C LEU A 48 -2.91 5.02 1.12
N LEU A 49 -3.09 5.83 0.08
CA LEU A 49 -4.11 6.89 0.04
C LEU A 49 -5.50 6.33 0.31
N PHE A 50 -5.86 5.24 -0.37
CA PHE A 50 -7.13 4.56 -0.15
C PHE A 50 -7.24 3.97 1.26
N ALA A 51 -6.20 3.28 1.73
CA ALA A 51 -6.18 2.68 3.08
C ALA A 51 -6.40 3.74 4.17
N LEU A 52 -5.74 4.89 4.09
CA LEU A 52 -5.89 5.99 5.04
C LEU A 52 -7.30 6.61 4.99
N ALA A 53 -7.86 6.85 3.80
CA ALA A 53 -9.24 7.32 3.69
C ALA A 53 -10.24 6.30 4.25
N TYR A 54 -9.97 5.01 4.06
CA TYR A 54 -10.79 3.93 4.58
C TYR A 54 -10.75 3.83 6.12
N ILE A 55 -9.61 4.11 6.77
CA ILE A 55 -9.51 4.22 8.23
C ILE A 55 -10.53 5.24 8.78
N PHE A 56 -10.63 6.42 8.17
CA PHE A 56 -11.60 7.43 8.60
C PHE A 56 -13.05 7.02 8.30
N HIS A 57 -13.28 6.31 7.20
CA HIS A 57 -14.57 5.69 6.92
C HIS A 57 -14.96 4.68 8.01
N LEU A 58 -14.05 3.79 8.42
CA LEU A 58 -14.31 2.80 9.46
C LEU A 58 -14.70 3.46 10.79
N ARG A 59 -14.00 4.54 11.18
CA ARG A 59 -14.33 5.33 12.39
C ARG A 59 -15.72 5.99 12.31
N ALA A 60 -16.09 6.49 11.12
CA ALA A 60 -17.37 7.14 10.87
C ALA A 60 -18.52 6.15 10.59
N SER A 61 -18.21 4.87 10.37
CA SER A 61 -19.19 3.85 10.07
C SER A 61 -20.13 3.59 11.26
N THR A 62 -21.41 3.32 10.96
CA THR A 62 -22.38 2.87 11.96
C THR A 62 -22.27 1.36 12.23
N HIS A 63 -21.63 0.62 11.33
CA HIS A 63 -21.49 -0.84 11.42
C HIS A 63 -20.32 -1.27 12.31
N ILE A 64 -19.30 -0.42 12.45
CA ILE A 64 -18.07 -0.69 13.20
C ILE A 64 -17.87 0.49 14.15
N LYS A 65 -17.93 0.25 15.46
CA LYS A 65 -17.66 1.28 16.47
C LYS A 65 -16.20 1.29 16.88
N ALA A 66 -15.28 1.32 15.91
CA ALA A 66 -13.86 1.35 16.19
C ALA A 66 -13.35 2.78 16.40
N THR A 67 -12.50 2.95 17.41
CA THR A 67 -11.67 4.13 17.65
C THR A 67 -10.42 4.08 16.75
N LEU A 68 -9.67 5.19 16.66
CA LEU A 68 -8.41 5.19 15.91
C LEU A 68 -7.34 4.29 16.56
N ASP A 69 -7.50 3.99 17.84
CA ASP A 69 -6.61 3.13 18.60
C ASP A 69 -6.85 1.63 18.27
N GLU A 70 -8.09 1.28 17.92
CA GLU A 70 -8.50 -0.08 17.54
C GLU A 70 -8.32 -0.38 16.04
N ILE A 71 -8.21 0.64 15.19
CA ILE A 71 -7.97 0.46 13.75
C ILE A 71 -6.46 0.42 13.51
N GLN A 72 -5.98 -0.63 12.85
CA GLN A 72 -4.57 -0.81 12.51
C GLN A 72 -4.36 -0.76 11.00
N LEU A 73 -3.28 -0.12 10.58
CA LEU A 73 -2.73 -0.26 9.23
C LEU A 73 -1.75 -1.43 9.25
N LEU A 74 -2.12 -2.50 8.57
CA LEU A 74 -1.28 -3.68 8.34
C LEU A 74 -0.60 -3.53 6.97
N VAL A 75 0.73 -3.59 6.96
CA VAL A 75 1.54 -3.54 5.74
C VAL A 75 2.30 -4.85 5.63
N VAL A 76 2.28 -5.45 4.44
CA VAL A 76 2.82 -6.79 4.19
C VAL A 76 3.91 -6.69 3.14
N ASP A 77 5.06 -7.28 3.44
CA ASP A 77 6.09 -7.60 2.46
C ASP A 77 5.68 -8.88 1.73
N THR A 78 5.40 -8.76 0.43
CA THR A 78 4.97 -9.87 -0.42
C THR A 78 6.14 -10.71 -0.93
N ALA A 79 7.38 -10.25 -0.81
CA ALA A 79 8.54 -10.92 -1.41
C ALA A 79 8.78 -12.32 -0.82
N GLY A 80 8.51 -12.49 0.48
CA GLY A 80 8.64 -13.75 1.21
C GLY A 80 7.39 -14.64 1.21
N LEU A 81 6.28 -14.19 0.63
CA LEU A 81 5.02 -14.93 0.62
C LEU A 81 4.89 -15.82 -0.62
N PRO A 82 4.05 -16.88 -0.58
CA PRO A 82 3.84 -17.74 -1.73
C PRO A 82 3.45 -16.94 -2.98
N LYS A 83 4.05 -17.29 -4.12
CA LYS A 83 3.69 -16.67 -5.41
C LYS A 83 2.19 -16.83 -5.64
N ARG A 84 1.54 -15.77 -6.11
CA ARG A 84 0.09 -15.70 -6.37
C ARG A 84 -0.80 -15.81 -5.12
N ALA A 85 -0.24 -15.62 -3.91
CA ALA A 85 -1.05 -15.49 -2.69
C ALA A 85 -2.01 -14.28 -2.72
N PHE A 86 -1.70 -13.28 -3.54
CA PHE A 86 -2.52 -12.11 -3.81
C PHE A 86 -2.88 -12.05 -5.29
N MET A 87 -4.16 -11.95 -5.58
CA MET A 87 -4.70 -11.84 -6.94
C MET A 87 -5.40 -10.50 -7.09
N ARG A 88 -5.17 -9.78 -8.20
CA ARG A 88 -5.88 -8.52 -8.46
C ARG A 88 -7.37 -8.79 -8.63
N ASP A 89 -8.22 -7.92 -8.06
CA ASP A 89 -9.67 -8.01 -8.24
C ASP A 89 -10.06 -7.97 -9.72
N LEU A 90 -9.38 -7.14 -10.54
CA LEU A 90 -9.59 -7.04 -11.99
C LEU A 90 -9.35 -8.37 -12.71
N ASP A 91 -8.28 -9.08 -12.36
CA ASP A 91 -7.96 -10.38 -12.99
C ASP A 91 -9.01 -11.43 -12.61
N LEU A 92 -9.46 -11.42 -11.35
CA LEU A 92 -10.53 -12.30 -10.86
C LEU A 92 -11.87 -11.97 -11.53
N MET A 93 -12.24 -10.70 -11.61
CA MET A 93 -13.47 -10.28 -12.28
C MET A 93 -13.45 -10.69 -13.75
N SER A 94 -12.35 -10.44 -14.46
CA SER A 94 -12.19 -10.83 -15.86
C SER A 94 -12.40 -12.33 -16.06
N ALA A 95 -11.90 -13.16 -15.15
CA ALA A 95 -12.05 -14.62 -15.22
C ALA A 95 -13.48 -15.12 -15.02
N PHE A 96 -14.32 -14.39 -14.26
CA PHE A 96 -15.68 -14.81 -13.89
C PHE A 96 -16.80 -13.96 -14.53
N ARG A 97 -16.49 -12.87 -15.23
CA ARG A 97 -17.49 -11.93 -15.77
C ARG A 97 -18.48 -12.54 -16.75
N SER A 98 -18.08 -13.60 -17.46
CA SER A 98 -18.96 -14.32 -18.39
C SER A 98 -20.05 -15.13 -17.69
N VAL A 99 -19.92 -15.32 -16.37
CA VAL A 99 -20.80 -16.15 -15.54
C VAL A 99 -21.69 -15.30 -14.62
N ASP A 100 -21.30 -14.07 -14.28
CA ASP A 100 -22.14 -13.16 -13.47
C ASP A 100 -22.12 -11.72 -14.02
N LEU A 101 -23.26 -11.29 -14.57
CA LEU A 101 -23.47 -9.93 -15.08
C LEU A 101 -23.29 -8.85 -14.00
N ASN A 102 -23.54 -9.17 -12.72
CA ASN A 102 -23.31 -8.20 -11.64
C ASN A 102 -21.83 -7.99 -11.37
N LEU A 103 -21.00 -9.02 -11.60
CA LEU A 103 -19.55 -8.93 -11.49
C LEU A 103 -18.98 -8.11 -12.65
N GLN A 104 -19.49 -8.31 -13.87
CA GLN A 104 -19.18 -7.43 -15.00
C GLN A 104 -19.47 -5.95 -14.67
N LYS A 105 -20.61 -5.66 -14.02
CA LYS A 105 -20.92 -4.28 -13.57
C LYS A 105 -19.94 -3.75 -12.52
N VAL A 106 -19.31 -4.60 -11.70
CA VAL A 106 -18.25 -4.17 -10.76
C VAL A 106 -16.96 -3.88 -11.51
N GLU A 107 -16.59 -4.73 -12.48
CA GLU A 107 -15.43 -4.52 -13.36
C GLU A 107 -15.56 -3.21 -14.13
N ASP A 108 -16.72 -2.98 -14.79
CA ASP A 108 -17.03 -1.74 -15.51
C ASP A 108 -16.93 -0.52 -14.59
N LEU A 109 -17.37 -0.65 -13.33
CA LEU A 109 -17.23 0.41 -12.34
C LEU A 109 -15.75 0.73 -12.08
N ARG A 110 -14.87 -0.26 -11.92
CA ARG A 110 -13.43 -0.01 -11.70
C ARG A 110 -12.78 0.76 -12.86
N HIS A 111 -13.22 0.52 -14.09
CA HIS A 111 -12.73 1.22 -15.28
C HIS A 111 -13.42 2.57 -15.54
N ARG A 112 -14.49 2.88 -14.80
CA ARG A 112 -15.23 4.12 -15.00
C ARG A 112 -14.48 5.31 -14.39
N GLN A 113 -14.29 6.35 -15.19
CA GLN A 113 -13.87 7.65 -14.71
C GLN A 113 -15.02 8.31 -13.92
N SER A 114 -14.69 9.08 -12.89
CA SER A 114 -15.68 9.88 -12.18
C SER A 114 -16.33 10.90 -13.11
N SER A 115 -17.64 11.13 -12.94
CA SER A 115 -18.34 12.23 -13.63
C SER A 115 -18.05 13.59 -13.02
N GLU A 116 -17.50 13.62 -11.80
CA GLU A 116 -17.20 14.83 -11.02
C GLU A 116 -15.71 15.18 -10.99
N PHE A 117 -14.84 14.20 -11.25
CA PHE A 117 -13.39 14.30 -11.04
C PHE A 117 -12.65 13.57 -12.16
N SER A 118 -11.35 13.85 -12.30
CA SER A 118 -10.49 13.28 -13.34
C SER A 118 -10.07 11.83 -13.07
N GLY A 119 -10.21 11.33 -11.84
CA GLY A 119 -9.80 9.97 -11.46
C GLY A 119 -10.82 8.85 -11.69
N TYR A 120 -10.38 7.61 -11.45
CA TYR A 120 -11.14 6.36 -11.67
C TYR A 120 -11.55 5.68 -10.35
N TYR A 121 -12.59 4.83 -10.39
CA TYR A 121 -13.05 4.03 -9.24
C TYR A 121 -12.23 2.75 -8.99
N TYR A 122 -10.97 2.73 -9.42
CA TYR A 122 -10.03 1.67 -9.11
C TYR A 122 -9.10 2.08 -7.97
N PHE A 123 -8.97 1.20 -6.96
CA PHE A 123 -8.24 1.48 -5.72
C PHE A 123 -7.16 0.44 -5.42
N GLY A 124 -6.73 -0.34 -6.42
CA GLY A 124 -5.62 -1.28 -6.29
C GLY A 124 -5.96 -2.46 -5.40
N GLU A 125 -7.17 -3.01 -5.51
CA GLU A 125 -7.62 -4.10 -4.65
C GLU A 125 -6.98 -5.44 -5.07
N TYR A 126 -6.45 -6.16 -4.08
CA TYR A 126 -5.95 -7.52 -4.22
C TYR A 126 -6.70 -8.42 -3.23
N LEU A 127 -6.95 -9.66 -3.61
CA LEU A 127 -7.61 -10.65 -2.77
C LEU A 127 -6.64 -11.80 -2.47
N SER A 128 -6.57 -12.18 -1.20
CA SER A 128 -6.01 -13.47 -0.78
C SER A 128 -7.15 -14.44 -0.41
N GLN A 129 -6.89 -15.75 -0.49
CA GLN A 129 -7.85 -16.77 -0.07
C GLN A 129 -7.41 -17.44 1.23
N GLY A 130 -8.38 -17.73 2.10
CA GLY A 130 -8.19 -18.42 3.37
C GLY A 130 -7.35 -17.62 4.37
N ALA A 131 -6.85 -18.32 5.39
CA ALA A 131 -5.93 -17.77 6.37
C ALA A 131 -4.51 -17.70 5.78
N LEU A 132 -4.09 -16.51 5.34
CA LEU A 132 -2.72 -16.27 4.89
C LEU A 132 -1.82 -15.99 6.10
N LYS A 133 -0.80 -16.83 6.31
CA LYS A 133 0.21 -16.60 7.35
C LYS A 133 1.13 -15.45 6.95
N VAL A 134 0.79 -14.24 7.42
CA VAL A 134 1.58 -13.02 7.19
C VAL A 134 2.54 -12.68 8.34
N GLU A 135 2.48 -13.44 9.44
CA GLU A 135 3.40 -13.27 10.57
C GLU A 135 4.87 -13.38 10.11
N GLY A 136 5.70 -12.44 10.57
CA GLY A 136 7.10 -12.33 10.14
C GLY A 136 7.29 -11.60 8.80
N HIS A 137 6.21 -11.39 8.03
CA HIS A 137 6.22 -10.67 6.75
C HIS A 137 5.39 -9.38 6.80
N CYS A 138 4.98 -8.94 7.98
CA CYS A 138 4.12 -7.77 8.12
C CYS A 138 4.51 -6.88 9.29
N GLN A 139 4.06 -5.63 9.22
CA GLN A 139 4.13 -4.66 10.31
C GLN A 139 2.75 -4.02 10.51
N MET A 140 2.46 -3.63 11.75
CA MET A 140 1.20 -3.01 12.13
C MET A 140 1.45 -1.73 12.92
N VAL A 141 0.73 -0.66 12.57
CA VAL A 141 0.71 0.59 13.33
C VAL A 141 -0.74 1.04 13.49
N SER A 142 -1.10 1.54 14.67
CA SER A 142 -2.46 2.05 14.91
C SER A 142 -2.73 3.32 14.10
N ALA A 143 -3.99 3.53 13.73
CA ALA A 143 -4.40 4.75 13.06
C ALA A 143 -4.17 6.00 13.93
N ARG A 144 -4.29 5.86 15.26
CA ARG A 144 -3.91 6.88 16.24
C ARG A 144 -2.47 7.33 16.03
N ASN A 145 -1.55 6.37 16.03
CA ASN A 145 -0.13 6.62 15.92
C ASN A 145 0.25 7.31 14.60
N ILE A 146 -0.42 6.93 13.51
CA ILE A 146 -0.24 7.59 12.20
C ILE A 146 -0.72 9.05 12.26
N VAL A 147 -1.89 9.31 12.86
CA VAL A 147 -2.44 10.66 13.02
C VAL A 147 -1.53 11.53 13.89
N ASP A 148 -1.15 11.02 15.06
CA ASP A 148 -0.32 11.73 16.04
C ASP A 148 1.12 11.90 15.55
N GLY A 149 1.57 11.03 14.64
CA GLY A 149 2.83 11.17 13.89
C GLY A 149 2.82 12.30 12.86
N GLY A 150 1.71 13.02 12.68
CA GLY A 150 1.63 14.21 11.85
C GLY A 150 0.99 13.99 10.47
N LEU A 151 0.08 13.01 10.32
CA LEU A 151 -0.62 12.75 9.05
C LEU A 151 -1.20 14.01 8.41
N TYR A 152 -1.75 14.92 9.22
CA TYR A 152 -2.36 16.16 8.73
C TYR A 152 -1.34 17.19 8.23
N ASP A 153 -0.09 17.11 8.68
CA ASP A 153 1.01 17.94 8.18
C ASP A 153 1.50 17.43 6.81
N ILE A 154 1.37 16.12 6.55
CA ILE A 154 1.63 15.50 5.24
C ILE A 154 0.52 15.89 4.26
N ARG A 155 -0.74 15.73 4.70
CA ARG A 155 -1.89 15.99 3.83
C ARG A 155 -3.11 16.45 4.63
N LYS A 156 -3.48 17.71 4.45
CA LYS A 156 -4.50 18.41 5.25
C LYS A 156 -5.91 17.83 5.11
N GLU A 157 -6.24 17.24 3.96
CA GLU A 157 -7.57 16.68 3.66
C GLU A 157 -7.97 15.60 4.67
N PHE A 158 -7.01 14.87 5.24
CA PHE A 158 -7.29 13.88 6.30
C PHE A 158 -7.87 14.51 7.58
N LYS A 159 -7.59 15.79 7.85
CA LYS A 159 -8.18 16.53 8.97
C LYS A 159 -9.69 16.71 8.77
N GLU A 160 -10.13 16.90 7.53
CA GLU A 160 -11.55 16.97 7.20
C GLU A 160 -12.21 15.61 7.42
N PHE A 161 -11.54 14.52 7.04
CA PHE A 161 -12.05 13.15 7.22
C PHE A 161 -12.19 12.78 8.70
N ALA A 162 -11.30 13.30 9.54
CA ALA A 162 -11.39 13.16 10.99
C ALA A 162 -12.66 13.78 11.59
N SER A 163 -13.35 14.66 10.87
CA SER A 163 -14.61 15.29 11.27
C SER A 163 -15.86 14.65 10.64
N TRP A 164 -15.70 13.60 9.82
CA TRP A 164 -16.83 12.85 9.28
C TRP A 164 -17.76 12.35 10.41
N LYS A 165 -19.02 12.76 10.33
CA LYS A 165 -20.05 12.37 11.30
C LYS A 165 -20.39 10.90 11.16
N ARG A 166 -20.88 10.27 12.22
CA ARG A 166 -21.44 8.92 12.08
C ARG A 166 -22.80 8.98 11.40
N GLY A 167 -23.02 8.13 10.40
CA GLY A 167 -24.34 7.98 9.78
C GLY A 167 -24.34 7.32 8.40
N PRO A 168 -25.52 6.93 7.88
CA PRO A 168 -25.66 6.47 6.51
C PRO A 168 -25.17 7.53 5.52
N GLY A 169 -24.33 7.15 4.56
CA GLY A 169 -23.79 8.08 3.55
C GLY A 169 -22.74 9.08 4.04
N SER A 170 -22.33 9.00 5.31
CA SER A 170 -21.43 9.98 5.95
C SER A 170 -19.96 9.93 5.49
N ALA A 171 -19.56 8.87 4.82
CA ALA A 171 -18.21 8.72 4.29
C ALA A 171 -18.32 8.24 2.84
N ARG A 172 -18.14 9.16 1.89
CA ARG A 172 -17.95 8.85 0.47
C ARG A 172 -16.46 8.65 0.22
N TRP A 173 -15.80 7.75 0.97
CA TRP A 173 -14.34 7.60 0.92
C TRP A 173 -13.83 7.34 -0.50
N ALA A 174 -14.59 6.60 -1.31
CA ALA A 174 -14.28 6.40 -2.72
C ALA A 174 -14.17 7.74 -3.48
N ASN A 175 -15.17 8.62 -3.36
CA ASN A 175 -15.11 9.94 -3.99
C ASN A 175 -14.04 10.84 -3.36
N ALA A 176 -13.83 10.73 -2.05
CA ALA A 176 -12.77 11.48 -1.35
C ALA A 176 -11.38 11.11 -1.88
N VAL A 177 -11.11 9.82 -2.09
CA VAL A 177 -9.86 9.34 -2.71
C VAL A 177 -9.72 9.84 -4.14
N ILE A 178 -10.80 9.77 -4.93
CA ILE A 178 -10.79 10.29 -6.31
C ILE A 178 -10.52 11.80 -6.32
N GLN A 179 -11.18 12.56 -5.47
CA GLN A 179 -10.97 14.01 -5.34
C GLN A 179 -9.53 14.31 -4.89
N MET A 180 -8.97 13.55 -3.95
CA MET A 180 -7.57 13.66 -3.55
C MET A 180 -6.62 13.34 -4.70
N ARG A 181 -7.02 12.54 -5.69
CA ARG A 181 -6.18 12.27 -6.85
C ARG A 181 -6.12 13.44 -7.85
N GLU A 182 -6.99 14.45 -7.75
CA GLU A 182 -7.01 15.58 -8.71
C GLU A 182 -5.66 16.28 -8.84
N ILE A 183 -4.95 16.46 -7.74
CA ILE A 183 -3.64 17.13 -7.72
C ILE A 183 -2.60 16.43 -8.60
N PHE A 184 -2.76 15.12 -8.85
CA PHE A 184 -1.84 14.38 -9.70
C PHE A 184 -2.10 14.63 -11.19
N TYR A 185 -3.30 15.02 -11.58
CA TYR A 185 -3.65 15.35 -12.97
C TYR A 185 -3.40 16.82 -13.31
N CYS A 186 -3.16 17.66 -12.29
CA CYS A 186 -2.73 19.04 -12.46
C CYS A 186 -1.30 19.15 -13.01
N ASN A 187 -0.99 20.31 -13.60
CA ASN A 187 0.38 20.60 -14.05
C ASN A 187 1.36 20.54 -12.87
N GLN A 188 2.59 20.06 -13.11
CA GLN A 188 3.61 19.97 -12.06
C GLN A 188 3.88 21.31 -11.35
N SER A 189 3.75 22.44 -12.05
CA SER A 189 3.88 23.78 -11.47
C SER A 189 2.81 24.10 -10.42
N GLN A 190 1.71 23.36 -10.37
CA GLN A 190 0.64 23.53 -9.39
C GLN A 190 0.81 22.64 -8.16
N ARG A 191 1.70 21.63 -8.22
CA ARG A 191 2.04 20.80 -7.05
C ARG A 191 2.94 21.60 -6.10
N CYS A 192 2.80 21.38 -4.80
CA CYS A 192 3.60 22.07 -3.79
C CYS A 192 4.82 21.25 -3.37
N GLU A 193 5.82 21.93 -2.81
CA GLU A 193 6.91 21.24 -2.10
C GLU A 193 6.40 20.67 -0.78
N LEU A 194 7.04 19.60 -0.29
CA LEU A 194 6.80 19.15 1.08
C LEU A 194 7.31 20.22 2.04
N SER A 195 6.45 20.61 2.99
CA SER A 195 6.88 21.46 4.09
C SER A 195 7.86 20.71 5.00
N LYS A 196 8.71 21.46 5.73
CA LYS A 196 9.58 20.88 6.77
C LYS A 196 8.79 20.02 7.78
N ARG A 197 7.58 20.46 8.15
CA ARG A 197 6.69 19.72 9.04
C ARG A 197 6.22 18.40 8.41
N ALA A 198 5.86 18.43 7.12
CA ALA A 198 5.48 17.22 6.39
C ALA A 198 6.64 16.21 6.35
N ILE A 199 7.87 16.66 6.09
CA ILE A 199 9.06 15.79 6.07
C ILE A 199 9.29 15.16 7.45
N LEU A 200 9.22 15.96 8.53
CA LEU A 200 9.36 15.44 9.89
C LEU A 200 8.26 14.44 10.24
N ALA A 201 7.02 14.70 9.81
CA ALA A 201 5.90 13.78 10.01
C ALA A 201 6.09 12.46 9.25
N VAL A 202 6.57 12.50 7.99
CA VAL A 202 6.93 11.30 7.22
C VAL A 202 7.93 10.44 8.00
N LEU A 203 9.01 11.05 8.50
CA LEU A 203 10.03 10.34 9.28
C LEU A 203 9.47 9.79 10.59
N GLN A 204 8.68 10.58 11.31
CA GLN A 204 8.08 10.18 12.59
C GLN A 204 7.12 9.00 12.43
N ILE A 205 6.26 9.00 11.39
CA ILE A 205 5.36 7.88 11.12
C ILE A 205 6.14 6.65 10.66
N SER A 206 7.12 6.82 9.77
CA SER A 206 7.89 5.70 9.21
C SER A 206 8.72 4.97 10.26
N ARG A 207 9.26 5.71 11.26
CA ARG A 207 10.00 5.14 12.40
C ARG A 207 9.15 4.28 13.34
N GLN A 208 7.83 4.26 13.19
CA GLN A 208 6.96 3.35 13.93
C GLN A 208 6.92 1.94 13.34
N PHE A 209 7.49 1.76 12.15
CA PHE A 209 7.62 0.46 11.50
C PHE A 209 9.03 -0.09 11.70
N GLY A 210 9.18 -1.42 11.60
CA GLY A 210 10.49 -2.08 11.60
C GLY A 210 11.42 -1.54 10.50
N PRO A 211 12.75 -1.65 10.66
CA PRO A 211 13.76 -1.05 9.76
C PRO A 211 13.50 -1.29 8.27
N ASP A 212 13.15 -2.52 7.91
CA ASP A 212 12.90 -2.91 6.52
C ASP A 212 11.63 -2.28 5.93
N PHE A 213 10.73 -1.72 6.74
CA PHE A 213 9.51 -1.10 6.26
C PHE A 213 9.62 0.43 6.19
N GLN A 214 10.64 1.04 6.83
CA GLN A 214 10.66 2.49 7.01
C GLN A 214 10.78 3.24 5.67
N ALA A 215 11.68 2.82 4.77
CA ALA A 215 11.86 3.48 3.48
C ALA A 215 10.63 3.32 2.55
N PRO A 216 10.07 2.11 2.35
CA PRO A 216 8.82 1.96 1.58
C PRO A 216 7.65 2.76 2.15
N ILE A 217 7.50 2.81 3.47
CA ILE A 217 6.45 3.59 4.13
C ILE A 217 6.68 5.08 3.92
N ALA A 218 7.90 5.57 4.11
CA ALA A 218 8.25 6.95 3.88
C ALA A 218 7.95 7.37 2.44
N ALA A 219 8.39 6.56 1.47
CA ALA A 219 8.11 6.78 0.05
C ALA A 219 6.61 6.85 -0.25
N ASN A 220 5.80 5.97 0.35
CA ASN A 220 4.35 6.03 0.20
C ASN A 220 3.76 7.33 0.77
N PHE A 221 4.19 7.76 1.96
CA PHE A 221 3.70 9.00 2.56
C PHE A 221 4.12 10.26 1.78
N ILE A 222 5.32 10.26 1.21
CA ILE A 222 5.76 11.30 0.28
C ILE A 222 4.89 11.28 -0.97
N ALA A 223 4.68 10.10 -1.56
CA ALA A 223 3.90 9.94 -2.79
C ALA A 223 2.48 10.49 -2.63
N ILE A 224 1.80 10.18 -1.53
CA ILE A 224 0.43 10.69 -1.30
C ILE A 224 0.40 12.20 -1.03
N ALA A 225 1.51 12.83 -0.64
CA ALA A 225 1.61 14.29 -0.53
C ALA A 225 1.62 14.98 -1.91
N ALA A 226 1.76 14.21 -2.99
CA ALA A 226 1.81 14.66 -4.38
C ALA A 226 2.80 15.84 -4.60
N PRO A 227 4.07 15.70 -4.18
CA PRO A 227 5.03 16.77 -4.31
C PRO A 227 5.40 17.01 -5.78
N ARG A 228 6.16 18.09 -6.01
CA ARG A 228 6.96 18.19 -7.23
C ARG A 228 8.09 17.16 -7.15
N TYR A 229 8.15 16.23 -8.11
CA TYR A 229 9.10 15.12 -8.13
C TYR A 229 10.57 15.55 -7.93
N TYR A 230 10.99 16.67 -8.52
CA TYR A 230 12.36 17.21 -8.39
C TYR A 230 12.68 17.84 -7.03
N ASN A 231 11.69 18.01 -6.14
CA ASN A 231 11.84 18.67 -4.83
C ASN A 231 11.54 17.70 -3.67
N VAL A 232 11.50 16.39 -3.95
CA VAL A 232 11.52 15.40 -2.87
C VAL A 232 12.94 15.38 -2.31
N PRO A 233 13.16 15.63 -1.01
CA PRO A 233 14.49 15.58 -0.42
C PRO A 233 14.87 14.11 -0.16
N THR A 234 14.87 13.30 -1.21
CA THR A 234 15.16 11.86 -1.17
C THR A 234 16.52 11.59 -0.53
N LEU A 235 17.55 12.38 -0.84
CA LEU A 235 18.85 12.31 -0.17
C LEU A 235 18.78 12.48 1.34
N PHE A 236 17.96 13.41 1.83
CA PHE A 236 17.78 13.62 3.27
C PHE A 236 17.07 12.42 3.90
N ILE A 237 16.03 11.92 3.26
CA ILE A 237 15.24 10.79 3.75
C ILE A 237 16.07 9.49 3.73
N CYS A 238 16.88 9.27 2.70
CA CYS A 238 17.80 8.13 2.61
C CYS A 238 18.89 8.15 3.69
N ARG A 239 19.29 9.33 4.17
CA ARG A 239 20.26 9.47 5.28
C ARG A 239 19.64 9.24 6.65
N GLU A 240 18.38 9.63 6.82
CA GLU A 240 17.68 9.62 8.11
C GLU A 240 16.97 8.30 8.43
N LEU A 241 16.85 7.41 7.44
CA LEU A 241 16.27 6.08 7.57
C LEU A 241 17.38 5.02 7.54
N PRO A 242 17.18 3.88 8.23
CA PRO A 242 18.09 2.74 8.13
C PRO A 242 18.32 2.35 6.67
N ALA A 243 19.50 1.82 6.37
CA ALA A 243 19.79 1.27 5.05
C ALA A 243 18.72 0.23 4.70
N PHE A 244 17.93 0.53 3.68
CA PHE A 244 16.88 -0.36 3.24
C PHE A 244 17.50 -1.53 2.48
N THR A 245 17.51 -2.70 3.11
CA THR A 245 18.04 -3.94 2.55
C THR A 245 16.98 -4.66 1.72
N VAL A 246 16.74 -4.17 0.50
CA VAL A 246 16.15 -5.05 -0.52
C VAL A 246 17.28 -5.91 -1.06
N PHE A 247 17.19 -7.21 -0.82
CA PHE A 247 18.14 -8.19 -1.35
C PHE A 247 18.06 -8.32 -2.88
N ASP A 248 16.95 -7.90 -3.48
CA ASP A 248 16.67 -8.01 -4.91
C ASP A 248 15.83 -6.82 -5.43
N TRP A 249 16.51 -5.74 -5.81
CA TRP A 249 15.88 -4.53 -6.33
C TRP A 249 15.24 -4.72 -7.70
N GLU A 250 15.79 -5.60 -8.53
CA GLU A 250 15.20 -5.94 -9.83
C GLU A 250 13.81 -6.53 -9.63
N ARG A 251 13.70 -7.52 -8.73
CA ARG A 251 12.40 -8.11 -8.37
C ARG A 251 11.45 -7.10 -7.76
N PHE A 252 11.95 -6.19 -6.90
CA PHE A 252 11.12 -5.12 -6.34
C PHE A 252 10.50 -4.26 -7.44
N PHE A 253 11.29 -3.77 -8.40
CA PHE A 253 10.78 -2.92 -9.47
C PHE A 253 9.89 -3.67 -10.45
N GLU A 254 10.14 -4.95 -10.70
CA GLU A 254 9.21 -5.80 -11.46
C GLU A 254 7.85 -5.92 -10.76
N GLU A 255 7.82 -6.22 -9.47
CA GLU A 255 6.59 -6.33 -8.70
C GLU A 255 5.87 -4.97 -8.61
N ALA A 256 6.60 -3.88 -8.37
CA ALA A 256 6.09 -2.52 -8.35
C ALA A 256 5.47 -2.09 -9.70
N ALA A 257 6.08 -2.47 -10.82
CA ALA A 257 5.55 -2.23 -12.16
C ALA A 257 4.24 -3.00 -12.41
N ARG A 258 4.11 -4.23 -11.87
CA ARG A 258 2.84 -5.00 -11.93
C ARG A 258 1.75 -4.39 -11.06
N MET A 259 2.12 -3.77 -9.94
CA MET A 259 1.18 -3.12 -9.01
C MET A 259 0.63 -1.79 -9.54
N ALA A 260 1.39 -1.08 -10.38
CA ALA A 260 0.91 0.13 -11.03
C ALA A 260 -0.16 -0.19 -12.09
N ALA A 261 -1.44 -0.05 -11.74
CA ALA A 261 -2.56 -0.27 -12.67
C ALA A 261 -2.74 0.89 -13.66
N GLY A 262 -1.69 1.23 -14.41
CA GLY A 262 -1.70 2.34 -15.35
C GLY A 262 -2.10 3.66 -14.67
N ASP A 263 -2.69 4.59 -15.44
CA ASP A 263 -3.05 5.95 -14.99
C ASP A 263 -4.14 6.04 -13.91
N THR A 264 -4.69 4.90 -13.48
CA THR A 264 -5.81 4.88 -12.53
C THR A 264 -5.39 5.09 -11.06
N MET A 265 -4.10 4.89 -10.75
CA MET A 265 -3.53 5.03 -9.40
C MET A 265 -2.27 5.90 -9.41
N PRO A 266 -2.41 7.22 -9.58
CA PRO A 266 -1.27 8.11 -9.72
C PRO A 266 -0.37 8.13 -8.48
N GLU A 267 -0.92 7.97 -7.28
CA GLU A 267 -0.12 7.91 -6.05
C GLU A 267 0.80 6.68 -5.99
N VAL A 268 0.38 5.56 -6.57
CA VAL A 268 1.21 4.34 -6.65
C VAL A 268 2.31 4.51 -7.69
N LYS A 269 2.04 5.22 -8.80
CA LYS A 269 3.09 5.60 -9.76
C LYS A 269 4.12 6.52 -9.14
N GLU A 270 3.67 7.53 -8.39
CA GLU A 270 4.55 8.47 -7.69
C GLU A 270 5.43 7.74 -6.66
N TYR A 271 4.85 6.78 -5.92
CA TYR A 271 5.60 5.89 -5.03
C TYR A 271 6.72 5.13 -5.77
N ASN A 272 6.40 4.50 -6.90
CA ASN A 272 7.40 3.76 -7.69
C ASN A 272 8.53 4.68 -8.16
N ALA A 273 8.20 5.89 -8.59
CA ALA A 273 9.20 6.88 -9.01
C ALA A 273 10.09 7.31 -7.83
N ILE A 274 9.52 7.57 -6.65
CA ILE A 274 10.30 7.90 -5.44
C ILE A 274 11.21 6.75 -5.02
N MET A 275 10.72 5.50 -5.08
CA MET A 275 11.54 4.33 -4.77
C MET A 275 12.69 4.14 -5.75
N GLN A 276 12.50 4.49 -7.03
CA GLN A 276 13.56 4.52 -8.03
C GLN A 276 14.66 5.53 -7.65
N VAL A 277 14.29 6.75 -7.23
CA VAL A 277 15.28 7.75 -6.78
C VAL A 277 16.02 7.27 -5.54
N ILE A 278 15.31 6.70 -4.55
CA ILE A 278 15.93 6.13 -3.35
C ILE A 278 16.96 5.05 -3.73
N TYR A 279 16.64 4.20 -4.71
CA TYR A 279 17.54 3.18 -5.21
C TYR A 279 18.80 3.75 -5.89
N GLU A 280 18.64 4.80 -6.69
CA GLU A 280 19.73 5.45 -7.42
C GLU A 280 20.65 6.26 -6.50
N GLU A 281 20.10 6.88 -5.46
CA GLU A 281 20.81 7.76 -4.53
C GLU A 281 21.38 7.05 -3.30
N ARG A 282 20.98 5.79 -3.05
CA ARG A 282 21.52 5.05 -1.90
C ARG A 282 23.04 4.92 -2.03
N PRO A 283 23.78 4.98 -0.90
CA PRO A 283 25.19 4.65 -0.92
C PRO A 283 25.35 3.23 -1.48
N GLN A 284 25.95 3.12 -2.69
CA GLN A 284 26.32 1.81 -3.20
C GLN A 284 27.33 1.22 -2.22
N PRO A 285 27.24 -0.08 -1.89
CA PRO A 285 28.33 -0.73 -1.18
C PRO A 285 29.58 -0.45 -2.01
N THR A 286 30.50 0.31 -1.43
CA THR A 286 31.83 0.52 -2.01
C THR A 286 32.35 -0.89 -2.22
N VAL A 287 32.62 -1.25 -3.48
CA VAL A 287 33.13 -2.58 -3.87
C VAL A 287 34.00 -3.07 -2.73
N ALA A 288 33.58 -4.19 -2.12
CA ALA A 288 34.29 -4.77 -1.00
C ALA A 288 35.76 -4.79 -1.41
N ILE A 289 36.55 -3.96 -0.73
CA ILE A 289 37.99 -3.95 -0.90
C ILE A 289 38.37 -5.36 -0.48
N THR A 290 38.62 -6.22 -1.46
CA THR A 290 39.03 -7.60 -1.20
C THR A 290 40.24 -7.53 -0.27
N GLU A 291 40.41 -8.50 0.62
CA GLU A 291 41.62 -8.58 1.48
C GLU A 291 42.90 -8.38 0.67
N GLU A 292 42.92 -8.84 -0.59
CA GLU A 292 43.97 -8.58 -1.57
C GLU A 292 44.29 -7.10 -1.81
N THR A 293 43.28 -6.23 -1.84
CA THR A 293 43.45 -4.78 -2.06
C THR A 293 43.89 -4.07 -0.77
N ILE A 294 43.47 -4.57 0.41
CA ILE A 294 43.96 -4.08 1.71
C ILE A 294 45.45 -4.44 1.89
N ILE A 295 45.83 -5.69 1.58
CA ILE A 295 47.21 -6.18 1.66
C ILE A 295 48.12 -5.44 0.67
N LYS A 296 47.65 -5.16 -0.55
CA LYS A 296 48.41 -4.37 -1.54
C LYS A 296 48.60 -2.91 -1.14
N THR A 297 47.63 -2.30 -0.47
CA THR A 297 47.65 -0.86 -0.17
C THR A 297 48.35 -0.56 1.16
N PHE A 298 48.26 -1.45 2.16
CA PHE A 298 48.73 -1.19 3.52
C PHE A 298 49.77 -2.19 4.03
N GLY A 299 50.15 -3.20 3.23
CA GLY A 299 51.04 -4.29 3.67
C GLY A 299 50.35 -5.26 4.62
N PRO A 300 50.97 -6.42 4.94
CA PRO A 300 50.38 -7.42 5.83
C PRO A 300 50.21 -6.85 7.24
N ILE A 301 48.96 -6.70 7.68
CA ILE A 301 48.61 -6.31 9.05
C ILE A 301 48.61 -7.59 9.89
N TYR A 302 49.66 -7.79 10.70
CA TYR A 302 49.70 -8.86 11.69
C TYR A 302 48.85 -8.47 12.89
N ILE A 303 47.69 -9.12 13.04
CA ILE A 303 46.92 -9.08 14.28
C ILE A 303 47.64 -10.00 15.26
N MET A 304 48.38 -9.41 16.22
CA MET A 304 48.89 -10.18 17.35
C MET A 304 47.71 -10.53 18.26
N ASP A 305 47.41 -11.82 18.28
CA ASP A 305 46.51 -12.42 19.24
C ASP A 305 47.12 -12.26 20.65
N ARG A 306 46.39 -11.60 21.54
CA ARG A 306 46.71 -11.61 22.97
C ARG A 306 45.65 -12.49 23.64
N THR A 307 46.13 -13.67 24.03
CA THR A 307 45.57 -14.59 25.04
C THR A 307 44.60 -13.96 26.02
#